data_AF-A0A3N5ZE91-F1
#
_entry.id   AF-A0A3N5ZE91-F1
#
_cell.length_a   1.000
_cell.length_b   1.000
_cell.length_c   1.000
_cell.angle_alpha   90.00
_cell.angle_beta   90.00
_cell.angle_gamma   90.00
#
_symmetry.space_group_name_H-M   'P 1'
#
loop_
_entity.id
_entity.type
_entity.pdbx_description
1 polymer ?
#
loop_
_entity_poly.entity_id
_entity_poly.type
_entity_poly.pdbx_seq_one_letter_code
_entity_poly.pdbx_strand_id
1 'polypeptide(L)'
;YQVSWILMFADYSRYTVSRRQAGTAVFLGLWLTSLWLMPVGLAAARAAGSSDPGAMLQALGLGASGAVLMAAATLTTNFVNIYMSSLAIRSLAPRTGGQAAVWTTGLLGAALGLYSGVWLDRYASFMVVLGGLLVPVGGVLAARFFLVREAVDVPSLYERPGGGRFGKGFDAAGLAGWAAGGTTYYLATSIGGTLPSLLVAVGVYLAIRRLRRVRA
;
A
#
# COMPACT_ATOMS: atom_id res chain seq x y z
N TYR A 1 -3.98 -6.83 0.35
CA TYR A 1 -2.61 -6.67 0.87
C TYR A 1 -1.69 -5.88 -0.05
N GLN A 2 -1.40 -6.31 -1.29
CA GLN A 2 -0.42 -5.59 -2.15
C GLN A 2 -0.78 -4.12 -2.45
N VAL A 3 -2.07 -3.78 -2.47
CA VAL A 3 -2.53 -2.40 -2.73
C VAL A 3 -2.04 -1.39 -1.69
N SER A 4 -1.87 -1.77 -0.42
CA SER A 4 -1.39 -0.82 0.60
C SER A 4 0.06 -0.39 0.38
N TRP A 5 0.84 -1.21 -0.31
CA TRP A 5 2.23 -0.92 -0.61
C TRP A 5 2.40 0.22 -1.61
N ILE A 6 1.35 0.60 -2.35
CA ILE A 6 1.38 1.74 -3.30
C ILE A 6 1.86 3.02 -2.61
N LEU A 7 1.49 3.24 -1.34
CA LEU A 7 1.89 4.43 -0.58
C LEU A 7 3.27 4.29 0.07
N MET A 8 3.80 3.07 0.13
CA MET A 8 4.93 2.69 0.97
C MET A 8 6.20 2.40 0.15
N PHE A 9 6.08 1.99 -1.12
CA PHE A 9 7.26 1.72 -1.96
C PHE A 9 8.17 2.94 -2.16
N ALA A 10 7.61 4.15 -2.02
CA ALA A 10 8.39 5.38 -2.09
C ALA A 10 9.52 5.45 -1.04
N ASP A 11 9.31 4.91 0.18
CA ASP A 11 10.30 5.03 1.25
C ASP A 11 11.57 4.19 1.03
N TYR A 12 11.48 3.11 0.23
CA TYR A 12 12.65 2.33 -0.17
C TYR A 12 13.31 2.94 -1.41
N SER A 13 12.51 3.29 -2.40
CA SER A 13 13.01 3.85 -3.66
C SER A 13 13.69 5.22 -3.50
N ARG A 14 13.42 5.98 -2.43
CA ARG A 14 14.08 7.28 -2.15
C ARG A 14 15.60 7.18 -2.02
N TYR A 15 16.14 6.00 -1.71
CA TYR A 15 17.58 5.76 -1.60
C TYR A 15 18.24 5.38 -2.93
N THR A 16 17.47 5.30 -4.02
CA THR A 16 17.97 5.02 -5.36
C THR A 16 17.97 6.28 -6.22
N VAL A 17 19.08 6.51 -6.93
CA VAL A 17 19.26 7.71 -7.75
C VAL A 17 18.45 7.64 -9.06
N SER A 18 18.37 6.45 -9.67
CA SER A 18 17.70 6.24 -10.95
C SER A 18 16.27 5.72 -10.79
N ARG A 19 15.30 6.51 -11.26
CA ARG A 19 13.87 6.13 -11.28
C ARG A 19 13.62 4.82 -12.01
N ARG A 20 14.33 4.57 -13.12
CA ARG A 20 14.18 3.34 -13.91
C ARG A 20 14.72 2.13 -13.14
N GLN A 21 15.88 2.26 -12.50
CA GLN A 21 16.44 1.17 -11.68
C GLN A 21 15.54 0.87 -10.49
N ALA A 22 15.01 1.90 -9.81
CA ALA A 22 14.06 1.74 -8.72
C ALA A 22 12.82 0.93 -9.15
N GLY A 23 12.19 1.34 -10.25
CA GLY A 23 11.00 0.68 -10.79
C GLY A 23 11.27 -0.77 -11.22
N THR A 24 12.36 -1.00 -11.94
CA THR A 24 12.74 -2.36 -12.37
C THR A 24 13.07 -3.26 -11.17
N ALA A 25 13.78 -2.76 -10.16
CA ALA A 25 14.11 -3.53 -8.97
C ALA A 25 12.87 -3.94 -8.19
N VAL A 26 11.92 -3.02 -7.96
CA VAL A 26 10.65 -3.34 -7.30
C VAL A 26 9.83 -4.33 -8.13
N PHE A 27 9.72 -4.11 -9.44
CA PHE A 27 8.98 -5.02 -10.32
C PHE A 27 9.58 -6.42 -10.33
N LEU A 28 10.89 -6.56 -10.59
CA LEU A 28 11.55 -7.86 -10.62
C LEU A 28 11.54 -8.55 -9.26
N GLY A 29 11.75 -7.81 -8.17
CA GLY A 29 11.67 -8.38 -6.82
C GLY A 29 10.31 -9.00 -6.54
N LEU A 30 9.23 -8.25 -6.77
CA LEU A 30 7.87 -8.76 -6.56
C LEU A 30 7.51 -9.88 -7.53
N TRP A 31 7.85 -9.71 -8.81
CA TRP A 31 7.50 -10.66 -9.86
C TRP A 31 8.24 -11.99 -9.71
N LEU A 32 9.56 -11.99 -9.49
CA LEU A 32 10.35 -13.21 -9.30
C LEU A 32 9.92 -13.97 -8.06
N THR A 33 9.74 -13.26 -6.92
CA THR A 33 9.25 -13.89 -5.69
C THR A 33 7.86 -14.49 -5.88
N SER A 34 6.97 -13.77 -6.56
CA SER A 34 5.63 -14.25 -6.90
C SER A 34 5.65 -15.48 -7.81
N LEU A 35 6.47 -15.43 -8.87
CA LEU A 35 6.60 -16.48 -9.87
C LEU A 35 7.04 -17.80 -9.24
N TRP A 36 7.93 -17.74 -8.25
CA TRP A 36 8.44 -18.93 -7.56
C TRP A 36 7.57 -19.38 -6.39
N LEU A 37 7.14 -18.47 -5.50
CA LEU A 37 6.45 -18.84 -4.27
C LEU A 37 4.97 -19.18 -4.48
N MET A 38 4.28 -18.62 -5.48
CA MET A 38 2.88 -18.98 -5.72
C MET A 38 2.69 -20.46 -6.10
N PRO A 39 3.46 -21.04 -7.06
CA PRO A 39 3.38 -22.47 -7.35
C PRO A 39 3.73 -23.35 -6.16
N VAL A 40 4.76 -22.98 -5.39
CA VAL A 40 5.16 -23.71 -4.16
C VAL A 40 4.03 -23.69 -3.13
N GLY A 41 3.42 -22.52 -2.90
CA GLY A 41 2.27 -22.38 -2.02
C GLY A 41 1.08 -23.21 -2.47
N LEU A 42 0.78 -23.24 -3.77
CA LEU A 42 -0.29 -24.05 -4.33
C LEU A 42 -0.04 -25.55 -4.11
N ALA A 43 1.18 -26.03 -4.38
CA ALA A 43 1.55 -27.43 -4.16
C ALA A 43 1.44 -27.82 -2.67
N ALA A 44 1.97 -26.99 -1.77
CA ALA A 44 1.92 -27.22 -0.34
C ALA A 44 0.48 -27.19 0.22
N ALA A 45 -0.38 -26.28 -0.28
CA ALA A 45 -1.78 -26.21 0.12
C ALA A 45 -2.56 -27.45 -0.31
N ARG A 46 -2.27 -28.00 -1.50
CA ARG A 46 -2.86 -29.27 -1.95
C ARG A 46 -2.37 -30.46 -1.12
N ALA A 47 -1.08 -30.52 -0.81
CA ALA A 47 -0.52 -31.58 0.02
C ALA A 47 -1.12 -31.57 1.44
N ALA A 48 -1.38 -30.38 2.00
CA ALA A 48 -1.98 -30.24 3.32
C ALA A 48 -3.52 -30.34 3.35
N GLY A 49 -4.18 -30.22 2.19
CA GLY A 49 -5.64 -30.06 2.14
C GLY A 49 -6.14 -28.80 2.87
N SER A 50 -5.27 -27.79 3.04
CA SER A 50 -5.52 -26.61 3.86
C SER A 50 -4.77 -25.40 3.29
N SER A 51 -5.36 -24.20 3.45
CA SER A 51 -4.68 -22.92 3.16
C SER A 51 -3.92 -22.37 4.36
N ASP A 52 -3.93 -23.06 5.51
CA ASP A 52 -3.19 -22.67 6.69
C ASP A 52 -1.68 -22.91 6.49
N PRO A 53 -0.83 -21.87 6.56
CA PRO A 53 0.61 -22.03 6.37
C PRO A 53 1.27 -23.02 7.35
N GLY A 54 0.75 -23.13 8.58
CA GLY A 54 1.21 -24.10 9.57
C GLY A 54 0.98 -25.53 9.12
N ALA A 55 -0.23 -25.85 8.67
CA ALA A 55 -0.59 -27.14 8.10
C ALA A 55 0.21 -27.43 6.82
N MET A 56 0.43 -26.42 5.97
CA MET A 56 1.24 -26.53 4.75
C MET A 56 2.68 -26.95 5.06
N LEU A 57 3.36 -26.28 6.00
CA LEU A 57 4.74 -26.62 6.36
C LEU A 57 4.84 -27.98 7.07
N GLN A 58 3.81 -28.37 7.84
CA GLN A 58 3.73 -29.69 8.46
C GLN A 58 3.57 -30.80 7.42
N ALA A 59 2.68 -30.63 6.43
CA ALA A 59 2.49 -31.60 5.35
C ALA A 59 3.74 -31.80 4.49
N LEU A 60 4.59 -30.77 4.39
CA LEU A 60 5.90 -30.87 3.73
C LEU A 60 6.98 -31.56 4.57
N GLY A 61 6.69 -31.96 5.81
CA GLY A 61 7.64 -32.69 6.67
C GLY A 61 8.82 -31.85 7.15
N LEU A 62 8.71 -30.52 7.16
CA LEU A 62 9.84 -29.62 7.48
C LEU A 62 10.18 -29.56 8.99
N GLY A 63 9.30 -30.06 9.85
CA GLY A 63 9.51 -30.09 11.30
C GLY A 63 9.90 -28.73 11.88
N ALA A 64 10.95 -28.71 12.71
CA ALA A 64 11.44 -27.48 13.34
C ALA A 64 11.94 -26.43 12.34
N SER A 65 12.48 -26.83 11.19
CA SER A 65 12.96 -25.88 10.17
C SER A 65 11.82 -25.07 9.55
N GLY A 66 10.64 -25.68 9.40
CA GLY A 66 9.43 -24.99 8.95
C GLY A 66 8.98 -23.93 9.96
N ALA A 67 9.04 -24.24 11.26
CA ALA A 67 8.71 -23.27 12.31
C ALA A 67 9.67 -22.07 12.31
N VAL A 68 10.98 -22.31 12.16
CA VAL A 68 11.99 -21.24 12.06
C VAL A 68 11.75 -20.38 10.82
N LEU A 69 11.46 -21.00 9.67
CA LEU A 69 11.16 -20.28 8.43
C LEU A 69 9.90 -19.41 8.58
N MET A 70 8.83 -19.95 9.18
CA MET A 70 7.60 -19.21 9.46
C MET A 70 7.84 -18.03 10.39
N ALA A 71 8.59 -18.25 11.48
CA ALA A 71 8.93 -17.21 12.44
C ALA A 71 9.75 -16.10 11.78
N ALA A 72 10.75 -16.45 10.96
CA ALA A 72 11.58 -15.49 10.23
C ALA A 72 10.76 -14.68 9.21
N ALA A 73 9.88 -15.34 8.44
CA ALA A 73 9.00 -14.65 7.48
C ALA A 73 8.03 -13.68 8.18
N THR A 74 7.47 -14.10 9.32
CA THR A 74 6.57 -13.27 10.12
C THR A 74 7.31 -12.09 10.74
N LEU A 75 8.50 -12.32 11.30
CA LEU A 75 9.32 -11.29 11.94
C LEU A 75 9.77 -10.23 10.93
N THR A 76 10.29 -10.64 9.78
CA THR A 76 10.77 -9.71 8.74
C THR A 76 9.63 -8.87 8.16
N THR A 77 8.46 -9.46 7.93
CA THR A 77 7.29 -8.72 7.45
C THR A 77 6.78 -7.71 8.48
N ASN A 78 6.68 -8.12 9.75
CA ASN A 78 6.24 -7.23 10.82
C ASN A 78 7.25 -6.12 11.12
N PHE A 79 8.55 -6.39 10.97
CA PHE A 79 9.58 -5.36 11.06
C PHE A 79 9.33 -4.25 10.03
N VAL A 80 9.06 -4.60 8.77
CA VAL A 80 8.74 -3.62 7.73
C VAL A 80 7.46 -2.85 8.05
N ASN A 81 6.39 -3.54 8.47
CA ASN A 81 5.13 -2.89 8.82
C ASN A 81 5.29 -1.87 9.97
N ILE A 82 6.06 -2.23 11.00
CA ILE A 82 6.34 -1.34 12.14
C ILE A 82 7.20 -0.16 11.69
N TYR A 83 8.29 -0.42 10.96
CA TYR A 83 9.19 0.63 10.47
C TYR A 83 8.43 1.68 9.66
N MET A 84 7.64 1.24 8.68
CA MET A 84 6.94 2.12 7.76
C MET A 84 5.81 2.90 8.44
N SER A 85 5.05 2.26 9.33
CA SER A 85 4.01 2.93 10.09
C SER A 85 4.61 3.93 11.09
N SER A 86 5.76 3.63 11.68
CA SER A 86 6.46 4.58 12.56
C SER A 86 6.93 5.82 11.79
N LEU A 87 7.37 5.65 10.54
CA LEU A 87 7.74 6.76 9.66
C LEU A 87 6.50 7.60 9.32
N ALA A 88 5.37 6.98 9.01
CA ALA A 88 4.11 7.68 8.76
C ALA A 88 3.64 8.50 9.97
N ILE A 89 3.73 7.94 11.19
CA ILE A 89 3.43 8.68 12.43
C ILE A 89 4.34 9.91 12.57
N ARG A 90 5.64 9.75 12.29
CA ARG A 90 6.60 10.87 12.37
C ARG A 90 6.38 11.92 11.28
N SER A 91 5.88 11.52 10.11
CA SER A 91 5.48 12.47 9.08
C SER A 91 4.23 13.27 9.49
N LEU A 92 3.27 12.64 10.18
CA LEU A 92 2.05 13.31 10.67
C LEU A 92 2.30 14.15 11.93
N ALA A 93 3.15 13.66 12.83
CA ALA A 93 3.52 14.30 14.09
C ALA A 93 5.05 14.36 14.21
N PRO A 94 5.71 15.37 13.59
CA PRO A 94 7.17 15.48 13.57
C PRO A 94 7.84 15.59 14.94
N ARG A 95 7.08 15.96 15.97
CA ARG A 95 7.54 16.05 17.36
C ARG A 95 7.65 14.68 18.05
N THR A 96 7.10 13.62 17.47
CA THR A 96 7.15 12.28 18.05
C THR A 96 8.56 11.70 17.91
N GLY A 97 9.16 11.32 19.04
CA GLY A 97 10.47 10.65 19.06
C GLY A 97 10.44 9.29 18.34
N GLY A 98 11.56 8.90 17.74
CA GLY A 98 11.67 7.67 16.94
C GLY A 98 11.26 6.41 17.72
N GLN A 99 11.75 6.25 18.95
CA GLN A 99 11.40 5.11 19.79
C GLN A 99 9.91 5.09 20.15
N ALA A 100 9.33 6.25 20.47
CA ALA A 100 7.90 6.33 20.80
C ALA A 100 7.04 5.88 19.60
N ALA A 101 7.36 6.35 18.39
CA ALA A 101 6.62 5.93 17.18
C ALA A 101 6.71 4.42 16.93
N VAL A 102 7.90 3.82 17.12
CA VAL A 102 8.12 2.37 16.97
C VAL A 102 7.34 1.58 18.02
N TRP A 103 7.46 1.94 19.30
CA TRP A 103 6.77 1.25 20.40
C TRP A 103 5.26 1.37 20.30
N THR A 104 4.74 2.57 20.02
CA THR A 104 3.30 2.77 19.82
C THR A 104 2.78 1.90 18.69
N THR A 105 3.47 1.87 17.55
CA THR A 105 3.08 1.04 16.41
C THR A 105 3.12 -0.45 16.74
N GLY A 106 4.21 -0.92 17.36
CA GLY A 106 4.40 -2.32 17.72
C GLY A 106 3.37 -2.81 18.75
N LEU A 107 3.14 -2.03 19.80
CA LEU A 107 2.18 -2.36 20.85
C LEU A 107 0.74 -2.35 20.33
N LEU A 108 0.36 -1.36 19.51
CA LEU A 108 -0.96 -1.33 18.89
C LEU A 108 -1.16 -2.50 17.93
N GLY A 109 -0.17 -2.80 17.09
CA GLY A 109 -0.21 -3.95 16.19
C GLY A 109 -0.33 -5.28 16.95
N ALA A 110 0.45 -5.45 18.02
CA ALA A 110 0.39 -6.64 18.88
C ALA A 110 -0.97 -6.75 19.59
N ALA A 111 -1.48 -5.65 20.15
CA ALA A 111 -2.78 -5.63 20.82
C ALA A 111 -3.92 -5.97 19.86
N LEU A 112 -3.91 -5.42 18.63
CA LEU A 112 -4.89 -5.79 17.60
C LEU A 112 -4.76 -7.26 17.19
N GLY A 113 -3.53 -7.79 17.15
CA GLY A 113 -3.24 -9.19 16.87
C GLY A 113 -3.83 -10.16 17.90
N LEU A 114 -4.02 -9.74 19.16
CA LEU A 114 -4.66 -10.58 20.19
C LEU A 114 -6.13 -10.91 19.88
N TYR A 115 -6.79 -10.12 19.02
CA TYR A 115 -8.18 -10.33 18.60
C TYR A 115 -8.30 -11.09 17.27
N SER A 116 -7.27 -11.86 16.90
CA SER A 116 -7.07 -12.44 15.55
C SER A 116 -8.26 -13.23 15.00
N GLY A 117 -9.03 -13.93 15.83
CA GLY A 117 -10.18 -14.73 15.39
C GLY A 117 -11.24 -13.89 14.66
N VAL A 118 -11.63 -12.74 15.22
CA VAL A 118 -12.62 -11.84 14.60
C VAL A 118 -12.07 -11.20 13.32
N TRP A 119 -10.76 -10.96 13.28
CA TRP A 119 -10.10 -10.34 12.13
C TRP A 119 -9.88 -11.29 10.97
N LEU A 120 -9.64 -12.58 11.22
CA LEU A 120 -9.49 -13.61 10.17
C LEU A 120 -10.78 -13.73 9.34
N ASP A 121 -11.94 -13.83 10.01
CA ASP A 121 -13.24 -13.94 9.34
C ASP A 121 -13.61 -12.67 8.55
N ARG A 122 -13.16 -11.50 9.03
CA ARG A 122 -13.42 -10.21 8.40
C ARG A 122 -12.31 -9.74 7.47
N TYR A 123 -11.21 -10.49 7.36
CA TYR A 123 -10.00 -10.06 6.66
C TYR A 123 -10.31 -9.76 5.19
N ALA A 124 -11.06 -10.63 4.53
CA ALA A 124 -11.46 -10.45 3.14
C ALA A 124 -12.24 -9.14 2.94
N SER A 125 -13.28 -8.91 3.75
CA SER A 125 -14.08 -7.68 3.70
C SER A 125 -13.25 -6.43 4.00
N PHE A 126 -12.34 -6.51 4.96
CA PHE A 126 -11.42 -5.41 5.27
C PHE A 126 -10.47 -5.11 4.10
N MET A 127 -9.97 -6.13 3.40
CA MET A 127 -9.15 -5.95 2.19
C MET A 127 -9.92 -5.29 1.06
N VAL A 128 -11.21 -5.58 0.90
CA VAL A 128 -12.08 -4.90 -0.08
C VAL A 128 -12.22 -3.41 0.27
N VAL A 129 -12.42 -3.07 1.55
CA VAL A 129 -12.46 -1.67 2.00
C VAL A 129 -11.15 -0.95 1.70
N LEU A 130 -10.02 -1.56 2.05
CA LEU A 130 -8.70 -0.99 1.75
C LEU A 130 -8.46 -0.84 0.25
N GLY A 131 -8.95 -1.77 -0.57
CA GLY A 131 -8.91 -1.67 -2.03
C GLY A 131 -9.59 -0.39 -2.52
N GLY A 132 -10.82 -0.13 -2.09
CA GLY A 132 -11.57 1.06 -2.48
C GLY A 132 -10.93 2.37 -2.02
N LEU A 133 -10.21 2.37 -0.89
CA LEU A 133 -9.53 3.56 -0.37
C LEU A 133 -8.17 3.81 -1.02
N LEU A 134 -7.39 2.76 -1.30
CA LEU A 134 -5.97 2.88 -1.65
C LEU A 134 -5.71 2.77 -3.16
N VAL A 135 -6.47 1.94 -3.88
CA VAL A 135 -6.36 1.84 -5.35
C VAL A 135 -6.49 3.20 -6.04
N PRO A 136 -7.54 4.01 -5.79
CA PRO A 136 -7.71 5.26 -6.52
C PRO A 136 -6.63 6.30 -6.20
N VAL A 137 -5.98 6.22 -5.03
CA VAL A 137 -4.81 7.06 -4.73
C VAL A 137 -3.68 6.78 -5.71
N GLY A 138 -3.43 5.51 -6.03
CA GLY A 138 -2.46 5.12 -7.05
C GLY A 138 -2.77 5.74 -8.42
N GLY A 139 -4.05 5.79 -8.81
CA GLY A 139 -4.49 6.41 -10.06
C GLY A 139 -4.25 7.93 -10.09
N VAL A 140 -4.62 8.63 -9.01
CA VAL A 140 -4.37 10.08 -8.87
C VAL A 140 -2.87 10.38 -8.92
N LEU A 141 -2.04 9.63 -8.19
CA LEU A 141 -0.59 9.80 -8.19
C LEU A 141 0.01 9.51 -9.57
N ALA A 142 -0.43 8.44 -10.25
CA ALA A 142 0.03 8.12 -11.59
C ALA A 142 -0.30 9.25 -12.57
N ALA A 143 -1.52 9.77 -12.53
CA ALA A 143 -1.94 10.89 -13.37
C ALA A 143 -1.12 12.16 -13.08
N ARG A 144 -0.93 12.49 -11.80
CA ARG A 144 -0.15 13.65 -11.36
C ARG A 144 1.30 13.60 -11.85
N PHE A 145 1.98 12.47 -11.62
CA PHE A 145 3.42 12.37 -11.84
C PHE A 145 3.82 11.98 -13.27
N PHE A 146 3.06 11.14 -13.97
CA PHE A 146 3.44 10.64 -15.30
C PHE A 146 2.73 11.35 -16.45
N LEU A 147 1.49 11.80 -16.25
CA LEU A 147 0.67 12.40 -17.32
C LEU A 147 0.67 13.92 -17.25
N VAL A 148 0.36 14.51 -16.10
CA VAL A 148 0.34 15.97 -15.92
C VAL A 148 1.75 16.53 -15.73
N ARG A 149 2.62 15.78 -15.04
CA ARG A 149 4.05 16.10 -14.82
C ARG A 149 4.26 17.48 -14.20
N GLU A 150 3.40 17.84 -13.24
CA GLU A 150 3.57 19.09 -12.50
C GLU A 150 4.87 19.07 -11.68
N ALA A 151 5.65 20.14 -11.76
CA ALA A 151 6.84 20.31 -10.94
C ALA A 151 6.48 20.24 -9.45
N VAL A 152 7.27 19.47 -8.70
CA VAL A 152 7.17 19.37 -7.24
C VAL A 152 8.19 20.33 -6.65
N ASP A 153 7.68 21.31 -5.90
CA ASP A 153 8.50 22.16 -5.06
C ASP A 153 8.63 21.48 -3.69
N VAL A 154 9.84 21.01 -3.37
CA VAL A 154 10.09 20.18 -2.17
C VAL A 154 9.99 21.00 -0.88
N PRO A 155 10.59 22.21 -0.77
CA PRO A 155 10.43 23.07 0.40
C PRO A 155 8.97 23.30 0.81
N SER A 156 8.07 23.58 -0.12
CA SER A 156 6.65 23.83 0.21
C SER A 156 5.88 22.61 0.72
N LEU A 157 6.45 21.39 0.62
CA LEU A 157 5.85 20.20 1.25
C LEU A 157 6.01 20.18 2.78
N TYR A 158 6.96 20.95 3.33
CA TYR A 158 7.24 21.02 4.77
C TYR A 158 6.65 22.27 5.43
N GLU A 159 6.05 23.16 4.63
CA GLU A 159 5.34 24.34 5.13
C GLU A 159 4.00 23.94 5.76
N ARG A 160 3.54 24.70 6.76
CA ARG A 160 2.25 24.43 7.41
C ARG A 160 1.10 24.51 6.40
N PRO A 161 0.06 23.65 6.51
CA PRO A 161 -1.13 23.72 5.67
C PRO A 161 -1.70 25.14 5.65
N GLY A 162 -1.81 25.75 4.48
CA GLY A 162 -2.28 27.13 4.30
C GLY A 162 -1.27 28.13 3.76
N GLY A 163 0.04 27.81 3.75
CA GLY A 163 1.10 28.73 3.30
C GLY A 163 1.54 28.60 1.83
N GLY A 164 1.19 27.51 1.13
CA GLY A 164 1.75 27.16 -0.18
C GLY A 164 0.73 27.02 -1.33
N ARG A 165 1.19 26.45 -2.46
CA ARG A 165 0.49 26.27 -3.75
C ARG A 165 -0.87 25.52 -3.67
N PHE A 166 -1.17 24.87 -2.55
CA PHE A 166 -2.41 24.13 -2.30
C PHE A 166 -3.47 24.91 -1.51
N GLY A 167 -3.48 26.25 -1.52
CA GLY A 167 -4.55 27.04 -0.85
C GLY A 167 -4.80 26.58 0.59
N LYS A 168 -6.04 26.15 0.91
CA LYS A 168 -6.45 25.57 2.21
C LYS A 168 -5.81 24.20 2.56
N GLY A 169 -4.83 23.73 1.80
CA GLY A 169 -4.14 22.44 2.00
C GLY A 169 -4.74 21.25 1.25
N PHE A 170 -5.68 21.45 0.32
CA PHE A 170 -6.38 20.35 -0.38
C PHE A 170 -6.33 20.48 -1.91
N ASP A 171 -6.07 19.36 -2.59
CA ASP A 171 -6.22 19.26 -4.04
C ASP A 171 -7.60 18.72 -4.41
N ALA A 172 -8.51 19.61 -4.80
CA ALA A 172 -9.87 19.22 -5.20
C ALA A 172 -9.90 18.24 -6.39
N ALA A 173 -8.95 18.31 -7.33
CA ALA A 173 -8.88 17.35 -8.43
C ALA A 173 -8.48 15.96 -7.92
N GLY A 174 -7.52 15.92 -6.99
CA GLY A 174 -7.10 14.69 -6.32
C GLY A 174 -8.22 14.06 -5.49
N LEU A 175 -8.91 14.86 -4.67
CA LEU A 175 -10.04 14.40 -3.85
C LEU A 175 -11.20 13.89 -4.70
N ALA A 176 -11.55 14.60 -5.78
CA ALA A 176 -12.60 14.16 -6.70
C ALA A 176 -12.21 12.86 -7.43
N GLY A 177 -10.98 12.76 -7.93
CA GLY A 177 -10.48 11.54 -8.55
C GLY A 177 -10.45 10.36 -7.58
N TRP A 178 -10.04 10.60 -6.33
CA TRP A 178 -10.05 9.61 -5.27
C TRP A 178 -11.46 9.12 -4.95
N ALA A 179 -12.41 10.03 -4.72
CA ALA A 179 -13.79 9.69 -4.39
C ALA A 179 -14.49 8.95 -5.54
N ALA A 180 -14.32 9.42 -6.78
CA ALA A 180 -14.88 8.78 -7.96
C ALA A 180 -14.28 7.39 -8.19
N GLY A 181 -12.96 7.26 -8.11
CA GLY A 181 -12.30 5.96 -8.24
C GLY A 181 -12.68 4.99 -7.12
N GLY A 182 -12.81 5.45 -5.88
CA GLY A 182 -13.26 4.62 -4.76
C GLY A 182 -14.70 4.14 -4.92
N THR A 183 -15.60 5.02 -5.39
CA THR A 183 -16.99 4.64 -5.72
C THR A 183 -17.00 3.59 -6.82
N THR A 184 -16.25 3.81 -7.90
CA THR A 184 -16.13 2.84 -9.01
C THR A 184 -15.56 1.50 -8.55
N TYR A 185 -14.62 1.49 -7.61
CA TYR A 185 -14.07 0.24 -7.07
C TYR A 185 -15.17 -0.68 -6.54
N TYR A 186 -16.09 -0.14 -5.75
CA TYR A 186 -17.20 -0.91 -5.19
C TYR A 186 -18.27 -1.27 -6.22
N LEU A 187 -18.60 -0.35 -7.13
CA LEU A 187 -19.58 -0.61 -8.20
C LEU A 187 -19.09 -1.67 -9.20
N ALA A 188 -17.78 -1.75 -9.44
CA ALA A 188 -17.18 -2.70 -10.38
C ALA A 188 -16.67 -3.99 -9.70
N THR A 189 -17.11 -4.30 -8.48
CA THR A 189 -16.66 -5.51 -7.74
C THR A 189 -16.90 -6.79 -8.55
N SER A 190 -17.98 -6.86 -9.34
CA SER A 190 -18.35 -8.02 -10.17
C SER A 190 -17.33 -8.36 -11.26
N ILE A 191 -16.56 -7.39 -11.73
CA ILE A 191 -15.56 -7.54 -12.80
C ILE A 191 -14.11 -7.29 -12.30
N GLY A 192 -13.95 -7.10 -10.99
CA GLY A 192 -12.71 -6.66 -10.37
C GLY A 192 -12.56 -5.14 -10.37
N GLY A 193 -12.80 -4.52 -9.21
CA GLY A 193 -12.85 -3.05 -9.06
C GLY A 193 -11.53 -2.30 -9.26
N THR A 194 -10.39 -2.99 -9.27
CA THR A 194 -9.06 -2.36 -9.27
C THR A 194 -8.77 -1.54 -10.54
N LEU A 195 -8.89 -2.13 -11.73
CA LEU A 195 -8.60 -1.44 -12.99
C LEU A 195 -9.61 -0.32 -13.28
N PRO A 196 -10.94 -0.54 -13.16
CA PRO A 196 -11.93 0.53 -13.32
C PRO A 196 -11.70 1.70 -12.36
N SER A 197 -11.40 1.41 -11.08
CA SER A 197 -11.09 2.44 -10.07
C SER A 197 -9.89 3.30 -10.46
N LEU A 198 -8.79 2.68 -10.89
CA LEU A 198 -7.59 3.38 -11.36
C LEU A 198 -7.89 4.29 -12.55
N LEU A 199 -8.56 3.75 -13.57
CA LEU A 199 -8.86 4.48 -14.80
C LEU A 199 -9.79 5.68 -14.54
N VAL A 200 -10.82 5.50 -13.71
CA VAL A 200 -11.73 6.60 -13.33
C VAL A 200 -11.00 7.65 -12.52
N ALA A 201 -10.18 7.27 -11.55
CA ALA A 201 -9.39 8.21 -10.75
C ALA A 201 -8.46 9.06 -11.64
N VAL A 202 -7.77 8.42 -12.60
CA VAL A 202 -6.93 9.10 -13.60
C VAL A 202 -7.77 10.05 -14.45
N GLY A 203 -8.87 9.55 -15.03
CA GLY A 203 -9.73 10.33 -15.94
C GLY A 203 -10.30 11.58 -15.29
N VAL A 204 -10.87 11.45 -14.08
CA VAL A 204 -11.45 12.56 -13.31
C VAL A 204 -10.37 13.59 -12.94
N TYR A 205 -9.21 13.13 -12.46
CA TYR A 205 -8.10 14.02 -12.13
C TYR A 205 -7.66 14.85 -13.35
N LEU A 206 -7.48 14.20 -14.50
CA LEU A 206 -7.08 14.86 -15.75
C LEU A 206 -8.15 15.84 -16.26
N ALA A 207 -9.43 15.47 -16.21
CA ALA A 207 -10.52 16.31 -16.65
C ALA A 207 -10.57 17.63 -15.87
N ILE A 208 -10.53 17.55 -14.54
CA ILE A 208 -10.57 18.74 -13.67
C ILE A 208 -9.32 19.61 -13.88
N ARG A 209 -8.14 19.01 -14.00
CA ARG A 209 -6.88 19.73 -14.22
C ARG A 209 -6.85 20.43 -15.59
N ARG A 210 -7.39 19.80 -16.65
CA ARG A 210 -7.54 20.43 -17.97
C ARG A 210 -8.49 21.63 -17.92
N LEU A 211 -9.66 21.49 -17.29
CA LEU A 211 -10.63 22.58 -17.16
C LEU A 211 -10.06 23.79 -16.40
N ARG A 212 -9.22 23.56 -15.38
CA ARG A 212 -8.56 24.63 -14.63
C ARG A 212 -7.47 25.34 -15.42
N ARG A 213 -6.74 24.64 -16.29
CA ARG A 213 -5.74 25.27 -17.19
C ARG A 213 -6.39 26.14 -18.27
N VAL A 214 -7.59 25.80 -18.73
CA VAL A 214 -8.31 26.59 -19.75
C VAL A 214 -8.90 27.89 -19.16
N ARG A 215 -9.17 27.90 -17.84
CA ARG A 215 -9.76 29.05 -17.13
C ARG A 215 -8.73 30.03 -16.55
N ALA A 216 -7.43 29.70 -16.61
CA ALA A 216 -6.33 30.50 -16.08
C ALA A 216 -5.58 31.17 -17.25
#